data_AF-V4SVW8-F1
#
_entry.id   AF-V4SVW8-F1
#
_cell.length_a   1.000
_cell.length_b   1.000
_cell.length_c   1.000
_cell.angle_alpha   90.00
_cell.angle_beta   90.00
_cell.angle_gamma   90.00
#
_symmetry.space_group_name_H-M   'P 1'
#
loop_
_entity.id
_entity.type
_entity.pdbx_description
1 polymer ?
#
loop_
_entity_poly.entity_id
_entity_poly.type
_entity_poly.pdbx_seq_one_letter_code
_entity_poly.pdbx_strand_id
1 'polypeptide(L)'
;MRTASFHSRSSNSNGNHPVSSFSLSLLFLLLASVSASGTVPKAMSKPATGNFDRGPVIPTTPLVTFLEHVQETALATFGQKDFDPKLYVDLSLKSNLSTTVTAFHKLPRNATGSVSIPDFKEFMHEYFDGAGNDLVYAEPPDFVPEPDGFLPKVKNPQVRAWALEVHALWKNLSRRVSCSVSERPEFHTLLPLPGPVVIPGSRFREVYYWDSYWVIRGLLASKMYKTAKAIVTNLIYLIDTYGYVLNGARAYYTNRSQPPLLSAMVYDIYNRTGDLDLVKKALPALLKEHQFWNSGIHKVNVQDNRGRNHTLSRYYAMWNKPRPESSTTDKVHASKLLNASEKEQFYRELASVAESGWDFSTRWMRNTSDFTTLAITSILPVDLNIFILKMELDIVSMAQIVGDNKTVESFLKSAQARKEAIDSVFWNEENGQWLDYWISNGTGSQILV
;
A
#
# COMPACT_ATOMS: atom_id res chain seq x y z
N MET A 1 -9.82 -16.34 -41.72
CA MET A 1 -8.93 -17.51 -41.89
C MET A 1 -7.84 -17.43 -40.84
N ARG A 2 -7.47 -18.47 -40.07
CA ARG A 2 -8.14 -19.74 -39.76
C ARG A 2 -8.10 -19.89 -38.24
N THR A 3 -9.23 -20.25 -37.63
CA THR A 3 -9.27 -20.82 -36.27
C THR A 3 -8.76 -22.27 -36.31
N ALA A 4 -8.18 -22.73 -35.22
CA ALA A 4 -7.91 -24.15 -34.98
C ALA A 4 -8.38 -24.48 -33.55
N SER A 5 -9.47 -25.22 -33.44
CA SER A 5 -9.96 -25.73 -32.16
C SER A 5 -9.20 -27.01 -31.78
N PHE A 6 -9.07 -27.25 -30.48
CA PHE A 6 -8.75 -28.58 -29.96
C PHE A 6 -10.04 -29.23 -29.45
N HIS A 7 -10.28 -30.46 -29.87
CA HIS A 7 -11.32 -31.34 -29.32
C HIS A 7 -10.75 -32.73 -29.08
N SER A 8 -11.42 -33.44 -28.18
CA SER A 8 -10.92 -34.61 -27.45
C SER A 8 -10.93 -35.92 -28.26
N ARG A 9 -10.21 -36.90 -27.72
CA ARG A 9 -10.56 -38.33 -27.85
C ARG A 9 -10.46 -39.01 -26.50
N SER A 10 -11.60 -39.36 -25.92
CA SER A 10 -11.74 -40.43 -24.93
C SER A 10 -12.41 -41.63 -25.60
N SER A 11 -12.08 -42.84 -25.15
CA SER A 11 -12.56 -44.11 -25.70
C SER A 11 -13.80 -44.61 -24.96
N ASN A 12 -14.84 -45.00 -25.68
CA ASN A 12 -16.05 -45.63 -25.15
C ASN A 12 -15.86 -47.13 -24.88
N SER A 13 -16.61 -47.67 -23.91
CA SER A 13 -16.96 -49.10 -23.84
C SER A 13 -18.40 -49.32 -23.34
N ASN A 14 -19.27 -49.69 -24.30
CA ASN A 14 -20.58 -50.36 -24.26
C ASN A 14 -21.35 -50.59 -22.92
N GLY A 15 -22.67 -50.35 -22.98
CA GLY A 15 -23.67 -50.87 -22.02
C GLY A 15 -25.12 -50.55 -22.41
N ASN A 16 -25.88 -51.55 -22.88
CA ASN A 16 -27.32 -51.48 -23.22
C ASN A 16 -28.18 -51.88 -22.00
N HIS A 17 -29.51 -51.65 -21.85
CA HIS A 17 -30.65 -51.21 -22.70
C HIS A 17 -31.87 -50.92 -21.74
N PRO A 18 -33.16 -50.79 -22.16
CA PRO A 18 -33.82 -49.84 -23.09
C PRO A 18 -35.15 -49.21 -22.52
N VAL A 19 -35.89 -48.43 -23.35
CA VAL A 19 -37.32 -47.96 -23.20
C VAL A 19 -37.62 -46.99 -22.00
N SER A 20 -38.58 -46.05 -22.03
CA SER A 20 -39.64 -45.70 -23.00
C SER A 20 -39.91 -44.18 -23.11
N SER A 21 -40.69 -43.82 -24.14
CA SER A 21 -41.16 -42.49 -24.55
C SER A 21 -42.13 -41.78 -23.58
N PHE A 22 -42.16 -40.45 -23.61
CA PHE A 22 -43.41 -39.69 -23.85
C PHE A 22 -43.13 -38.27 -24.40
N SER A 23 -43.88 -37.87 -25.42
CA SER A 23 -43.86 -36.52 -26.00
C SER A 23 -45.07 -35.72 -25.53
N LEU A 24 -44.95 -34.40 -25.40
CA LEU A 24 -45.88 -33.47 -26.09
C LEU A 24 -45.35 -32.03 -26.10
N SER A 25 -45.43 -31.40 -27.27
CA SER A 25 -45.31 -29.95 -27.44
C SER A 25 -46.68 -29.30 -27.19
N LEU A 26 -46.73 -28.06 -26.71
CA LEU A 26 -47.80 -27.14 -27.12
C LEU A 26 -47.34 -25.68 -27.08
N LEU A 27 -47.76 -24.94 -28.10
CA LEU A 27 -47.57 -23.51 -28.30
C LEU A 27 -48.74 -22.76 -27.66
N PHE A 28 -48.53 -21.60 -27.03
CA PHE A 28 -49.59 -20.57 -26.95
C PHE A 28 -49.02 -19.15 -26.85
N LEU A 29 -49.49 -18.29 -27.75
CA LEU A 29 -49.38 -16.84 -27.71
C LEU A 29 -50.67 -16.29 -27.11
N LEU A 30 -50.58 -15.30 -26.22
CA LEU A 30 -51.65 -14.32 -26.00
C LEU A 30 -51.10 -13.07 -25.29
N LEU A 31 -51.49 -11.90 -25.80
CA LEU A 31 -51.13 -10.60 -25.22
C LEU A 31 -52.02 -10.27 -24.02
N ALA A 32 -51.45 -9.58 -23.04
CA ALA A 32 -52.19 -8.75 -22.10
C ALA A 32 -51.43 -7.44 -21.86
N SER A 33 -52.03 -6.32 -22.27
CA SER A 33 -51.51 -4.98 -22.03
C SER A 33 -51.98 -4.46 -20.67
N VAL A 34 -51.06 -4.12 -19.77
CA VAL A 34 -51.36 -3.27 -18.60
C VAL A 34 -50.32 -2.17 -18.49
N SER A 35 -50.81 -0.93 -18.47
CA SER A 35 -50.03 0.28 -18.25
C SER A 35 -49.48 0.36 -16.82
N ALA A 36 -48.18 0.61 -16.68
CA ALA A 36 -47.59 1.08 -15.43
C ALA A 36 -46.81 2.38 -15.70
N SER A 37 -47.09 3.40 -14.90
CA SER A 37 -46.51 4.74 -15.00
C SER A 37 -45.00 4.73 -14.78
N GLY A 38 -44.25 5.32 -15.72
CA GLY A 38 -42.83 5.58 -15.53
C GLY A 38 -42.60 6.70 -14.51
N THR A 39 -42.42 6.34 -13.24
CA THR A 39 -41.87 7.26 -12.24
C THR A 39 -40.36 7.33 -12.39
N VAL A 40 -39.88 8.47 -12.90
CA VAL A 40 -38.45 8.83 -12.92
C VAL A 40 -37.90 8.69 -11.49
N PRO A 41 -36.78 7.98 -11.25
CA PRO A 41 -36.15 7.94 -9.95
C PRO A 41 -35.80 9.35 -9.50
N LYS A 42 -36.48 9.81 -8.45
CA LYS A 42 -36.29 11.12 -7.85
C LYS A 42 -34.82 11.25 -7.45
N ALA A 43 -34.16 12.33 -7.90
CA ALA A 43 -32.73 12.55 -7.65
C ALA A 43 -32.38 12.28 -6.18
N MET A 44 -31.37 11.42 -5.95
CA MET A 44 -30.91 11.12 -4.60
C MET A 44 -30.57 12.43 -3.89
N SER A 45 -31.28 12.69 -2.79
CA SER A 45 -31.02 13.86 -1.95
C SER A 45 -29.56 13.85 -1.50
N LYS A 46 -28.89 15.00 -1.62
CA LYS A 46 -27.54 15.19 -1.07
C LYS A 46 -27.48 14.61 0.36
N PRO A 47 -26.40 13.89 0.72
CA PRO A 47 -26.19 13.52 2.11
C PRO A 47 -26.30 14.76 2.98
N ALA A 48 -27.05 14.66 4.08
CA ALA A 48 -27.08 15.72 5.07
C ALA A 48 -25.65 16.06 5.49
N THR A 49 -25.38 17.34 5.78
CA THR A 49 -24.09 17.81 6.28
C THR A 49 -23.85 17.29 7.69
N GLY A 50 -23.50 16.00 7.77
CA GLY A 50 -23.03 15.37 8.99
C GLY A 50 -21.77 16.07 9.47
N ASN A 51 -21.63 16.16 10.78
CA ASN A 51 -20.44 16.70 11.42
C ASN A 51 -19.28 15.72 11.16
N PHE A 52 -18.58 15.90 10.03
CA PHE A 52 -17.47 15.02 9.63
C PHE A 52 -16.41 15.07 10.73
N ASP A 53 -16.22 13.95 11.43
CA ASP A 53 -15.00 13.70 12.17
C ASP A 53 -13.85 13.81 11.16
N ARG A 54 -13.09 14.91 11.26
CA ARG A 54 -12.03 15.21 10.29
C ARG A 54 -10.89 14.20 10.38
N GLY A 55 -10.83 13.39 11.44
CA GLY A 55 -9.76 12.44 11.72
C GLY A 55 -8.43 13.11 12.06
N PRO A 56 -7.45 12.34 12.57
CA PRO A 56 -6.11 12.85 12.85
C PRO A 56 -5.41 13.31 11.56
N VAL A 57 -4.57 14.33 11.70
CA VAL A 57 -3.65 14.81 10.65
C VAL A 57 -2.27 14.94 11.28
N ILE A 58 -1.31 14.15 10.79
CA ILE A 58 0.10 14.27 11.19
C ILE A 58 0.74 15.36 10.31
N PRO A 59 1.27 16.45 10.88
CA PRO A 59 1.98 17.47 10.11
C PRO A 59 3.29 16.92 9.55
N THR A 60 3.66 17.36 8.35
CA THR A 60 4.96 17.07 7.75
C THR A 60 5.99 18.17 8.05
N THR A 61 7.25 17.97 7.64
CA THR A 61 8.32 18.92 7.94
C THR A 61 8.21 20.22 7.11
N PRO A 62 8.78 21.33 7.59
CA PRO A 62 8.86 22.57 6.81
C PRO A 62 9.55 22.39 5.45
N LEU A 63 10.54 21.49 5.37
CA LEU A 63 11.22 21.14 4.11
C LEU A 63 10.24 20.55 3.09
N VAL A 64 9.42 19.57 3.48
CA VAL A 64 8.43 18.96 2.56
C VAL A 64 7.47 20.01 2.01
N THR A 65 6.92 20.85 2.89
CA THR A 65 6.03 21.96 2.47
C THR A 65 6.74 22.95 1.53
N PHE A 66 8.03 23.22 1.71
CA PHE A 66 8.80 24.05 0.80
C PHE A 66 9.04 23.38 -0.56
N LEU A 67 9.38 22.09 -0.57
CA LEU A 67 9.60 21.32 -1.80
C LEU A 67 8.33 21.18 -2.65
N GLU A 68 7.14 21.22 -2.06
CA GLU A 68 5.88 21.33 -2.83
C GLU A 68 5.80 22.64 -3.64
N HIS A 69 6.27 23.78 -3.11
CA HIS A 69 6.32 25.04 -3.86
C HIS A 69 7.40 25.03 -4.96
N VAL A 70 8.51 24.33 -4.73
CA VAL A 70 9.55 24.08 -5.74
C VAL A 70 9.00 23.19 -6.86
N GLN A 71 8.26 22.13 -6.51
CA GLN A 71 7.55 21.23 -7.44
C GLN A 71 6.55 22.00 -8.31
N GLU A 72 5.72 22.87 -7.73
CA GLU A 72 4.77 23.71 -8.47
C GLU A 72 5.48 24.70 -9.40
N THR A 73 6.54 25.37 -8.92
CA THR A 73 7.33 26.29 -9.76
C THR A 73 8.01 25.54 -10.90
N ALA A 74 8.49 24.31 -10.68
CA ALA A 74 9.07 23.46 -11.70
C ALA A 74 8.03 23.08 -12.78
N LEU A 75 6.82 22.69 -12.39
CA LEU A 75 5.73 22.40 -13.34
C LEU A 75 5.39 23.64 -14.19
N ALA A 76 5.32 24.82 -13.58
CA ALA A 76 5.05 26.08 -14.27
C ALA A 76 6.21 26.55 -15.18
N THR A 77 7.45 26.11 -14.92
CA THR A 77 8.66 26.53 -15.63
C THR A 77 9.05 25.58 -16.76
N PHE A 78 8.93 24.26 -16.55
CA PHE A 78 9.30 23.23 -17.53
C PHE A 78 8.10 22.64 -18.28
N GLY A 79 6.88 22.84 -17.78
CA GLY A 79 5.67 22.23 -18.31
C GLY A 79 5.48 20.78 -17.86
N GLN A 80 4.44 20.13 -18.39
CA GLN A 80 4.01 18.80 -17.95
C GLN A 80 4.83 17.65 -18.57
N LYS A 81 5.60 17.90 -19.64
CA LYS A 81 6.37 16.87 -20.32
C LYS A 81 7.53 16.41 -19.42
N ASP A 82 7.64 15.09 -19.24
CA ASP A 82 8.68 14.44 -18.42
C ASP A 82 8.71 14.89 -16.94
N PHE A 83 7.62 15.47 -16.45
CA PHE A 83 7.49 15.96 -15.07
C PHE A 83 7.06 14.84 -14.10
N ASP A 84 7.91 14.52 -13.13
CA ASP A 84 7.56 13.69 -11.96
C ASP A 84 7.52 14.58 -10.69
N PRO A 85 6.37 14.73 -10.02
CA PRO A 85 6.29 15.49 -8.76
C PRO A 85 7.19 14.93 -7.66
N LYS A 86 7.40 13.60 -7.59
CA LYS A 86 8.25 12.96 -6.57
C LYS A 86 9.71 13.43 -6.67
N LEU A 87 10.21 13.65 -7.89
CA LEU A 87 11.60 14.10 -8.13
C LEU A 87 11.95 15.35 -7.32
N TYR A 88 10.99 16.27 -7.15
CA TYR A 88 11.20 17.54 -6.46
C TYR A 88 11.08 17.43 -4.93
N VAL A 89 10.26 16.52 -4.40
CA VAL A 89 10.16 16.28 -2.95
C VAL A 89 11.19 15.28 -2.41
N ASP A 90 11.93 14.61 -3.30
CA ASP A 90 13.10 13.78 -2.97
C ASP A 90 14.42 14.59 -2.91
N LEU A 91 14.40 15.89 -3.25
CA LEU A 91 15.59 16.73 -3.21
C LEU A 91 16.09 16.93 -1.77
N SER A 92 17.40 16.99 -1.62
CA SER A 92 18.05 17.38 -0.37
C SER A 92 18.74 18.72 -0.50
N LEU A 93 18.80 19.46 0.60
CA LEU A 93 19.38 20.80 0.64
C LEU A 93 20.92 20.76 0.63
N LYS A 94 21.54 21.75 0.00
CA LYS A 94 22.97 22.07 0.18
C LYS A 94 23.20 23.05 1.34
N SER A 95 22.23 23.93 1.58
CA SER A 95 22.26 25.04 2.54
C SER A 95 21.00 25.06 3.42
N ASN A 96 21.07 25.72 4.58
CA ASN A 96 19.94 25.83 5.52
C ASN A 96 18.62 26.23 4.83
N LEU A 97 17.51 25.60 5.25
CA LEU A 97 16.18 25.81 4.66
C LEU A 97 15.80 27.30 4.58
N SER A 98 16.08 28.10 5.61
CA SER A 98 15.78 29.54 5.64
C SER A 98 16.55 30.33 4.57
N THR A 99 17.82 30.01 4.33
CA THR A 99 18.63 30.60 3.26
C THR A 99 18.05 30.22 1.90
N THR A 100 17.75 28.93 1.68
CA THR A 100 17.20 28.43 0.42
C THR A 100 15.82 29.01 0.09
N VAL A 101 14.93 29.10 1.09
CA VAL A 101 13.62 29.77 0.97
C VAL A 101 13.79 31.26 0.62
N THR A 102 14.75 31.94 1.26
CA THR A 102 15.05 33.34 0.95
C THR A 102 15.55 33.54 -0.48
N ALA A 103 16.39 32.63 -1.00
CA ALA A 103 16.84 32.65 -2.39
C ALA A 103 15.69 32.37 -3.37
N PHE A 104 14.85 31.37 -3.09
CA PHE A 104 13.68 31.03 -3.91
C PHE A 104 12.69 32.19 -4.07
N HIS A 105 12.46 32.98 -3.01
CA HIS A 105 11.61 34.16 -3.07
C HIS A 105 12.22 35.35 -3.83
N LYS A 106 13.54 35.35 -4.07
CA LYS A 106 14.24 36.38 -4.87
C LYS A 106 14.28 36.06 -6.36
N LEU A 107 13.87 34.87 -6.78
CA LEU A 107 13.87 34.47 -8.20
C LEU A 107 13.02 35.45 -9.04
N PRO A 108 13.53 35.95 -10.19
CA PRO A 108 12.75 36.75 -11.11
C PRO A 108 11.51 35.98 -11.59
N ARG A 109 10.33 36.60 -11.45
CA ARG A 109 9.05 36.05 -11.91
C ARG A 109 8.42 36.97 -12.92
N ASN A 110 7.87 36.39 -13.99
CA ASN A 110 7.11 37.13 -14.99
C ASN A 110 5.69 37.47 -14.48
N ALA A 111 4.89 38.15 -15.31
CA ALA A 111 3.50 38.52 -14.97
C ALA A 111 2.56 37.32 -14.69
N THR A 112 2.91 36.11 -15.14
CA THR A 112 2.18 34.86 -14.84
C THR A 112 2.70 34.14 -13.57
N GLY A 113 3.70 34.71 -12.89
CA GLY A 113 4.31 34.15 -11.68
C GLY A 113 5.35 33.05 -11.92
N SER A 114 5.61 32.66 -13.17
CA SER A 114 6.63 31.66 -13.50
C SER A 114 8.03 32.26 -13.59
N VAL A 115 9.03 31.41 -13.28
CA VAL A 115 10.46 31.74 -13.30
C VAL A 115 11.03 31.37 -14.67
N SER A 116 12.12 31.99 -15.12
CA SER A 116 12.77 31.57 -16.36
C SER A 116 13.48 30.22 -16.20
N ILE A 117 13.58 29.46 -17.30
CA ILE A 117 14.29 28.16 -17.31
C ILE A 117 15.76 28.29 -16.85
N PRO A 118 16.55 29.31 -17.28
CA PRO A 118 17.88 29.55 -16.74
C PRO A 118 17.91 29.80 -15.24
N ASP A 119 17.17 30.81 -14.74
CA ASP A 119 17.22 31.22 -13.33
C ASP A 119 16.81 30.07 -12.40
N PHE A 120 15.78 29.31 -12.79
CA PHE A 120 15.33 28.18 -11.99
C PHE A 120 16.34 27.02 -12.01
N LYS A 121 17.01 26.75 -13.14
CA LYS A 121 18.08 25.74 -13.19
C LYS A 121 19.29 26.13 -12.35
N GLU A 122 19.67 27.40 -12.37
CA GLU A 122 20.77 27.93 -11.56
C GLU A 122 20.47 27.80 -10.05
N PHE A 123 19.29 28.24 -9.62
CA PHE A 123 18.83 28.05 -8.25
C PHE A 123 18.79 26.57 -7.82
N MET A 124 18.28 25.69 -8.68
CA MET A 124 18.25 24.26 -8.39
C MET A 124 19.65 23.67 -8.25
N HIS A 125 20.61 24.12 -9.06
CA HIS A 125 22.02 23.72 -8.98
C HIS A 125 22.74 24.26 -7.74
N GLU A 126 22.47 25.50 -7.34
CA GLU A 126 23.10 26.14 -6.17
C GLU A 126 22.59 25.57 -4.84
N TYR A 127 21.29 25.35 -4.71
CA TYR A 127 20.66 25.07 -3.41
C TYR A 127 20.29 23.61 -3.12
N PHE A 128 20.22 22.74 -4.13
CA PHE A 128 19.84 21.34 -3.94
C PHE A 128 20.88 20.35 -4.47
N ASP A 129 21.01 19.24 -3.75
CA ASP A 129 21.56 18.00 -4.27
C ASP A 129 20.48 17.19 -5.00
N GLY A 130 20.92 16.34 -5.93
CA GLY A 130 20.02 15.51 -6.72
C GLY A 130 19.20 14.56 -5.85
N ALA A 131 17.95 14.30 -6.25
CA ALA A 131 17.10 13.31 -5.61
C ALA A 131 17.82 11.95 -5.53
N GLY A 132 17.94 11.36 -4.35
CA GLY A 132 18.69 10.11 -4.15
C GLY A 132 20.20 10.26 -3.95
N ASN A 133 20.78 11.47 -3.97
CA ASN A 133 22.14 11.71 -3.45
C ASN A 133 22.22 11.40 -1.94
N ASP A 134 21.08 11.40 -1.25
CA ASP A 134 20.92 10.98 0.13
C ASP A 134 20.97 9.45 0.34
N LEU A 135 21.10 8.67 -0.74
CA LEU A 135 21.11 7.22 -0.74
C LEU A 135 22.33 6.65 -1.48
N VAL A 136 23.29 6.11 -0.74
CA VAL A 136 24.57 5.59 -1.27
C VAL A 136 24.50 4.09 -1.60
N TYR A 137 25.43 3.63 -2.44
CA TYR A 137 25.64 2.20 -2.69
C TYR A 137 26.00 1.43 -1.41
N ALA A 138 25.51 0.20 -1.28
CA ALA A 138 25.96 -0.74 -0.26
C ALA A 138 26.18 -2.11 -0.91
N GLU A 139 27.35 -2.70 -0.69
CA GLU A 139 27.60 -4.09 -1.09
C GLU A 139 26.85 -5.04 -0.15
N PRO A 140 25.93 -5.89 -0.64
CA PRO A 140 25.24 -6.88 0.19
C PRO A 140 26.23 -7.93 0.74
N PRO A 141 26.32 -8.14 2.06
CA PRO A 141 27.40 -8.89 2.74
C PRO A 141 27.32 -10.42 2.57
N ASP A 142 26.35 -10.93 1.83
CA ASP A 142 26.05 -12.34 1.61
C ASP A 142 25.66 -12.65 0.15
N PHE A 143 25.93 -11.74 -0.78
CA PHE A 143 25.77 -11.98 -2.21
C PHE A 143 26.92 -12.84 -2.76
N VAL A 144 26.57 -13.84 -3.57
CA VAL A 144 27.50 -14.66 -4.36
C VAL A 144 26.90 -14.89 -5.74
N PRO A 145 27.65 -14.79 -6.86
CA PRO A 145 27.05 -14.76 -8.21
C PRO A 145 26.17 -15.97 -8.58
N GLU A 146 26.50 -17.17 -8.09
CA GLU A 146 25.63 -18.34 -8.15
C GLU A 146 25.51 -18.94 -6.73
N PRO A 147 24.36 -18.76 -6.05
CA PRO A 147 24.17 -19.34 -4.71
C PRO A 147 24.10 -20.87 -4.74
N ASP A 148 24.75 -21.53 -3.78
CA ASP A 148 24.74 -22.99 -3.67
C ASP A 148 23.32 -23.54 -3.65
N GLY A 149 22.98 -24.47 -4.55
CA GLY A 149 21.64 -25.04 -4.62
C GLY A 149 20.54 -24.02 -4.87
N PHE A 150 20.84 -22.88 -5.52
CA PHE A 150 19.83 -21.93 -6.01
C PHE A 150 18.79 -22.64 -6.87
N LEU A 151 17.51 -22.50 -6.51
CA LEU A 151 16.34 -23.01 -7.26
C LEU A 151 16.50 -24.44 -7.85
N PRO A 152 16.75 -25.49 -7.04
CA PRO A 152 17.18 -26.80 -7.53
C PRO A 152 16.06 -27.58 -8.25
N LYS A 153 14.81 -27.11 -8.14
CA LYS A 153 13.63 -27.62 -8.85
C LYS A 153 13.49 -27.03 -10.27
N VAL A 154 14.14 -25.90 -10.57
CA VAL A 154 14.13 -25.29 -11.91
C VAL A 154 15.09 -26.05 -12.81
N LYS A 155 14.56 -26.95 -13.65
CA LYS A 155 15.34 -27.82 -14.54
C LYS A 155 15.63 -27.23 -15.92
N ASN A 156 14.84 -26.25 -16.37
CA ASN A 156 15.07 -25.59 -17.66
C ASN A 156 16.30 -24.64 -17.55
N PRO A 157 17.35 -24.81 -18.39
CA PRO A 157 18.56 -23.99 -18.31
C PRO A 157 18.34 -22.50 -18.58
N GLN A 158 17.45 -22.15 -19.51
CA GLN A 158 17.14 -20.75 -19.84
C GLN A 158 16.45 -20.04 -18.66
N VAL A 159 15.49 -20.73 -18.02
CA VAL A 159 14.81 -20.20 -16.82
C VAL A 159 15.79 -20.09 -15.65
N ARG A 160 16.76 -21.01 -15.53
CA ARG A 160 17.83 -20.91 -14.52
C ARG A 160 18.75 -19.70 -14.78
N ALA A 161 19.16 -19.48 -16.03
CA ALA A 161 20.00 -18.34 -16.41
C ALA A 161 19.28 -17.01 -16.12
N TRP A 162 18.03 -16.86 -16.56
CA TRP A 162 17.19 -15.71 -16.23
C TRP A 162 17.03 -15.50 -14.71
N ALA A 163 16.87 -16.56 -13.93
CA ALA A 163 16.79 -16.42 -12.47
C ALA A 163 18.12 -15.93 -11.84
N LEU A 164 19.27 -16.23 -12.45
CA LEU A 164 20.57 -15.69 -12.03
C LEU A 164 20.73 -14.22 -12.44
N GLU A 165 20.19 -13.80 -13.60
CA GLU A 165 20.09 -12.38 -13.97
C GLU A 165 19.26 -11.60 -12.96
N VAL A 166 18.09 -12.13 -12.56
CA VAL A 166 17.25 -11.53 -11.51
C VAL A 166 17.99 -11.50 -10.15
N HIS A 167 18.72 -12.56 -9.80
CA HIS A 167 19.54 -12.59 -8.58
C HIS A 167 20.62 -11.51 -8.58
N ALA A 168 21.30 -11.28 -9.72
CA ALA A 168 22.32 -10.25 -9.85
C ALA A 168 21.80 -8.82 -9.60
N LEU A 169 20.49 -8.58 -9.76
CA LEU A 169 19.88 -7.29 -9.46
C LEU A 169 19.94 -6.93 -7.97
N TRP A 170 20.06 -7.88 -7.03
CA TRP A 170 20.19 -7.56 -5.60
C TRP A 170 21.44 -6.70 -5.32
N LYS A 171 22.54 -6.98 -6.01
CA LYS A 171 23.75 -6.15 -5.96
C LYS A 171 23.46 -4.74 -6.45
N ASN A 172 22.72 -4.57 -7.54
CA ASN A 172 22.39 -3.25 -8.09
C ASN A 172 21.33 -2.47 -7.28
N LEU A 173 20.44 -3.16 -6.56
CA LEU A 173 19.35 -2.54 -5.78
C LEU A 173 19.70 -2.33 -4.29
N SER A 174 20.81 -2.88 -3.79
CA SER A 174 21.24 -2.68 -2.40
C SER A 174 21.84 -1.29 -2.18
N ARG A 175 21.38 -0.63 -1.11
CA ARG A 175 21.65 0.78 -0.81
C ARG A 175 21.78 0.99 0.70
N ARG A 176 22.29 2.15 1.11
CA ARG A 176 22.29 2.61 2.51
C ARG A 176 21.96 4.10 2.52
N VAL A 177 21.24 4.54 3.55
CA VAL A 177 21.01 5.98 3.79
C VAL A 177 22.36 6.65 4.11
N SER A 178 22.65 7.79 3.48
CA SER A 178 23.89 8.54 3.71
C SER A 178 24.01 9.01 5.16
N CYS A 179 25.23 9.04 5.71
CA CYS A 179 25.50 9.58 7.05
C CYS A 179 25.03 11.04 7.18
N SER A 180 25.05 11.82 6.10
CA SER A 180 24.56 13.20 6.06
C SER A 180 23.09 13.34 6.50
N VAL A 181 22.27 12.31 6.29
CA VAL A 181 20.86 12.26 6.71
C VAL A 181 20.71 12.17 8.22
N SER A 182 21.62 11.46 8.89
CA SER A 182 21.67 11.39 10.36
C SER A 182 22.34 12.62 10.97
N GLU A 183 23.27 13.26 10.26
CA GLU A 183 24.01 14.44 10.71
C GLU A 183 23.19 15.74 10.59
N ARG A 184 22.38 15.87 9.54
CA ARG A 184 21.51 17.04 9.27
C ARG A 184 20.13 16.60 8.76
N PRO A 185 19.31 15.91 9.57
CA PRO A 185 18.02 15.38 9.12
C PRO A 185 17.05 16.44 8.56
N GLU A 186 17.18 17.70 8.97
CA GLU A 186 16.41 18.83 8.46
C GLU A 186 16.75 19.25 7.01
N PHE A 187 17.83 18.71 6.44
CA PHE A 187 18.22 18.91 5.04
C PHE A 187 17.61 17.86 4.09
N HIS A 188 16.99 16.81 4.62
CA HIS A 188 16.58 15.62 3.87
C HIS A 188 15.09 15.30 4.07
N THR A 189 14.45 14.77 3.03
CA THR A 189 13.15 14.10 3.19
C THR A 189 13.32 12.60 3.46
N LEU A 190 14.45 11.99 3.10
CA LEU A 190 14.79 10.61 3.47
C LEU A 190 14.99 10.52 4.99
N LEU A 191 14.50 9.45 5.61
CA LEU A 191 14.63 9.21 7.04
C LEU A 191 15.88 8.36 7.32
N PRO A 192 16.60 8.59 8.44
CA PRO A 192 17.76 7.79 8.81
C PRO A 192 17.34 6.34 9.07
N LEU A 193 18.17 5.38 8.66
CA LEU A 193 17.96 3.95 8.89
C LEU A 193 19.27 3.29 9.37
N PRO A 194 19.24 2.38 10.35
CA PRO A 194 20.45 1.81 10.96
C PRO A 194 21.22 0.83 10.06
N GLY A 195 20.56 0.20 9.08
CA GLY A 195 21.14 -0.82 8.19
C GLY A 195 20.94 -0.54 6.71
N PRO A 196 21.60 -1.31 5.82
CA PRO A 196 21.33 -1.26 4.39
C PRO A 196 19.89 -1.69 4.06
N VAL A 197 19.39 -1.21 2.93
CA VAL A 197 18.08 -1.50 2.35
C VAL A 197 18.26 -2.11 0.96
N VAL A 198 17.17 -2.65 0.41
CA VAL A 198 17.02 -2.92 -1.02
C VAL A 198 15.83 -2.09 -1.48
N ILE A 199 16.03 -1.26 -2.51
CA ILE A 199 14.97 -0.40 -3.06
C ILE A 199 14.22 -1.11 -4.20
N PRO A 200 12.95 -0.76 -4.49
CA PRO A 200 12.26 -1.25 -5.69
C PRO A 200 12.93 -0.79 -6.99
N GLY A 201 13.52 0.41 -6.98
CA GLY A 201 14.36 0.94 -8.07
C GLY A 201 13.78 2.17 -8.79
N SER A 202 14.58 2.73 -9.70
CA SER A 202 14.24 3.92 -10.49
C SER A 202 13.86 5.16 -9.66
N ARG A 203 12.58 5.55 -9.61
CA ARG A 203 12.04 6.67 -8.81
C ARG A 203 11.80 6.32 -7.33
N PHE A 204 11.74 5.04 -7.01
CA PHE A 204 11.52 4.53 -5.66
C PHE A 204 12.90 4.39 -4.98
N ARG A 205 13.27 5.40 -4.18
CA ARG A 205 14.64 5.63 -3.64
C ARG A 205 14.66 5.59 -2.12
N GLU A 206 13.78 4.78 -1.57
CA GLU A 206 13.60 4.50 -0.16
C GLU A 206 13.15 3.04 -0.01
N VAL A 207 13.25 2.48 1.20
CA VAL A 207 12.58 1.22 1.51
C VAL A 207 11.07 1.47 1.52
N TYR A 208 10.32 0.58 0.87
CA TYR A 208 8.86 0.50 0.93
C TYR A 208 8.46 -0.75 1.72
N TYR A 209 7.39 -0.66 2.50
CA TYR A 209 7.07 -1.68 3.49
C TYR A 209 6.61 -3.00 2.84
N TRP A 210 5.51 -3.03 2.10
CA TRP A 210 4.97 -4.29 1.61
C TRP A 210 5.84 -4.90 0.49
N ASP A 211 6.50 -4.07 -0.33
CA ASP A 211 7.52 -4.48 -1.31
C ASP A 211 8.66 -5.25 -0.66
N SER A 212 9.06 -4.86 0.56
CA SER A 212 10.12 -5.54 1.32
C SER A 212 9.81 -7.01 1.59
N TYR A 213 8.54 -7.41 1.67
CA TYR A 213 8.19 -8.83 1.80
C TYR A 213 8.59 -9.61 0.56
N TRP A 214 8.19 -9.15 -0.63
CA TRP A 214 8.53 -9.81 -1.90
C TRP A 214 10.03 -9.82 -2.17
N VAL A 215 10.72 -8.71 -1.84
CA VAL A 215 12.18 -8.63 -1.84
C VAL A 215 12.80 -9.68 -0.91
N ILE A 216 12.34 -9.77 0.34
CA ILE A 216 12.84 -10.76 1.31
C ILE A 216 12.59 -12.18 0.80
N ARG A 217 11.43 -12.48 0.21
CA ARG A 217 11.17 -13.80 -0.40
C ARG A 217 12.19 -14.15 -1.49
N GLY A 218 12.59 -13.16 -2.31
CA GLY A 218 13.66 -13.29 -3.31
C GLY A 218 15.06 -13.45 -2.69
N LEU A 219 15.37 -12.69 -1.64
CA LEU A 219 16.62 -12.80 -0.89
C LEU A 219 16.76 -14.16 -0.19
N LEU A 220 15.70 -14.69 0.42
CA LEU A 220 15.69 -16.00 1.05
C LEU A 220 15.90 -17.14 0.03
N ALA A 221 15.32 -17.02 -1.18
CA ALA A 221 15.60 -17.93 -2.29
C ALA A 221 17.06 -17.81 -2.79
N SER A 222 17.63 -16.62 -2.69
CA SER A 222 19.03 -16.28 -2.99
C SER A 222 20.02 -16.60 -1.85
N LYS A 223 19.54 -17.14 -0.72
CA LYS A 223 20.32 -17.38 0.52
C LYS A 223 20.91 -16.13 1.20
N MET A 224 20.42 -14.94 0.85
CA MET A 224 20.91 -13.64 1.35
C MET A 224 20.24 -13.26 2.69
N TYR A 225 20.47 -14.09 3.71
CA TYR A 225 19.80 -14.01 5.01
C TYR A 225 20.18 -12.80 5.87
N LYS A 226 21.44 -12.33 5.81
CA LYS A 226 21.91 -11.12 6.50
C LYS A 226 21.31 -9.88 5.84
N THR A 227 21.25 -9.85 4.51
CA THR A 227 20.59 -8.76 3.77
C THR A 227 19.10 -8.70 4.11
N ALA A 228 18.41 -9.84 4.16
CA ALA A 228 17.02 -9.90 4.61
C ALA A 228 16.83 -9.43 6.07
N LYS A 229 17.72 -9.84 6.99
CA LYS A 229 17.71 -9.40 8.40
C LYS A 229 17.92 -7.89 8.55
N ALA A 230 18.74 -7.27 7.70
CA ALA A 230 18.96 -5.82 7.70
C ALA A 230 17.68 -5.05 7.35
N ILE A 231 16.93 -5.50 6.35
CA ILE A 231 15.65 -4.89 5.94
C ILE A 231 14.65 -4.91 7.11
N VAL A 232 14.36 -6.08 7.71
CA VAL A 232 13.43 -6.14 8.86
C VAL A 232 13.94 -5.36 10.08
N THR A 233 15.26 -5.25 10.27
CA THR A 233 15.85 -4.41 11.34
C THR A 233 15.54 -2.93 11.13
N ASN A 234 15.52 -2.45 9.89
CA ASN A 234 15.11 -1.09 9.54
C ASN A 234 13.60 -0.87 9.74
N LEU A 235 12.76 -1.85 9.40
CA LEU A 235 11.31 -1.76 9.62
C LEU A 235 10.95 -1.76 11.12
N ILE A 236 11.63 -2.57 11.93
CA ILE A 236 11.52 -2.53 13.41
C ILE A 236 11.94 -1.16 13.95
N TYR A 237 13.03 -0.57 13.44
CA TYR A 237 13.46 0.78 13.82
C TYR A 237 12.39 1.85 13.50
N LEU A 238 11.67 1.72 12.38
CA LEU A 238 10.54 2.62 12.07
C LEU A 238 9.40 2.46 13.09
N ILE A 239 9.06 1.23 13.51
CA ILE A 239 8.07 1.01 14.59
C ILE A 239 8.55 1.63 15.91
N ASP A 240 9.81 1.45 16.28
CA ASP A 240 10.35 2.01 17.52
C ASP A 240 10.39 3.55 17.53
N THR A 241 10.50 4.17 16.35
CA THR A 241 10.59 5.64 16.18
C THR A 241 9.23 6.31 15.97
N TYR A 242 8.33 5.68 15.20
CA TYR A 242 7.07 6.27 14.72
C TYR A 242 5.81 5.53 15.22
N GLY A 243 5.96 4.37 15.85
CA GLY A 243 4.87 3.53 16.40
C GLY A 243 4.35 2.45 15.44
N TYR A 244 4.67 2.54 14.16
CA TYR A 244 4.27 1.60 13.10
C TYR A 244 5.28 1.65 11.94
N VAL A 245 5.24 0.67 11.03
CA VAL A 245 6.05 0.72 9.82
C VAL A 245 5.43 1.73 8.85
N LEU A 246 6.23 2.67 8.34
CA LEU A 246 5.78 3.68 7.39
C LEU A 246 5.63 3.10 5.97
N ASN A 247 4.78 3.71 5.14
CA ASN A 247 4.65 3.41 3.70
C ASN A 247 6.01 3.26 3.01
N GLY A 248 6.86 4.27 3.21
CA GLY A 248 8.30 4.20 2.96
C GLY A 248 9.06 5.17 3.86
N ALA A 249 10.38 5.08 3.87
CA ALA A 249 11.24 5.84 4.79
C ALA A 249 11.46 7.32 4.37
N ARG A 250 10.39 8.08 4.09
CA ARG A 250 10.44 9.54 3.81
C ARG A 250 9.51 10.33 4.73
N ALA A 251 9.86 11.58 5.03
CA ALA A 251 9.15 12.48 5.93
C ALA A 251 7.70 12.83 5.51
N TYR A 252 7.34 12.64 4.24
CA TYR A 252 5.97 12.79 3.73
C TYR A 252 5.14 11.49 3.79
N TYR A 253 5.75 10.37 4.22
CA TYR A 253 5.11 9.08 4.49
C TYR A 253 4.85 8.83 5.99
N THR A 254 5.31 9.67 6.91
CA THR A 254 5.11 9.55 8.38
C THR A 254 3.65 9.63 8.85
N ASN A 255 2.71 9.86 7.94
CA ASN A 255 1.27 9.92 8.20
C ASN A 255 0.51 8.63 7.84
N ARG A 256 1.18 7.62 7.25
CA ARG A 256 0.53 6.40 6.76
C ARG A 256 1.45 5.18 6.72
N SER A 257 0.87 4.01 6.84
CA SER A 257 1.56 2.72 6.77
C SER A 257 1.48 2.11 5.36
N GLN A 258 1.56 0.78 5.28
CA GLN A 258 1.32 -0.06 4.10
C GLN A 258 0.85 -1.46 4.58
N PRO A 259 0.42 -2.37 3.69
CA PRO A 259 -0.06 -3.70 4.07
C PRO A 259 0.88 -4.45 5.04
N PRO A 260 0.41 -4.84 6.24
CA PRO A 260 1.28 -5.23 7.33
C PRO A 260 1.84 -6.65 7.21
N LEU A 261 3.07 -6.75 6.70
CA LEU A 261 3.74 -8.01 6.38
C LEU A 261 5.01 -8.29 7.21
N LEU A 262 5.40 -7.41 8.15
CA LEU A 262 6.64 -7.55 8.93
C LEU A 262 6.70 -8.89 9.70
N SER A 263 5.59 -9.35 10.25
CA SER A 263 5.53 -10.62 10.97
C SER A 263 5.92 -11.80 10.08
N ALA A 264 5.41 -11.81 8.84
CA ALA A 264 5.67 -12.85 7.86
C ALA A 264 7.12 -12.79 7.34
N MET A 265 7.68 -11.58 7.18
CA MET A 265 9.10 -11.39 6.88
C MET A 265 10.00 -12.00 7.97
N VAL A 266 9.73 -11.67 9.24
CA VAL A 266 10.50 -12.16 10.39
C VAL A 266 10.35 -13.68 10.54
N TYR A 267 9.14 -14.21 10.42
CA TYR A 267 8.83 -15.64 10.50
C TYR A 267 9.54 -16.43 9.40
N ASP A 268 9.50 -15.95 8.15
CA ASP A 268 10.18 -16.60 7.02
C ASP A 268 11.72 -16.54 7.15
N ILE A 269 12.28 -15.44 7.67
CA ILE A 269 13.71 -15.36 7.99
C ILE A 269 14.08 -16.36 9.08
N TYR A 270 13.34 -16.37 10.20
CA TYR A 270 13.58 -17.29 11.32
C TYR A 270 13.54 -18.77 10.88
N ASN A 271 12.56 -19.16 10.09
CA ASN A 271 12.44 -20.53 9.54
C ASN A 271 13.61 -20.94 8.61
N ARG A 272 14.44 -19.99 8.16
CA ARG A 272 15.65 -20.27 7.38
C ARG A 272 16.94 -20.22 8.21
N THR A 273 16.94 -19.58 9.37
CA THR A 273 18.17 -19.22 10.10
C THR A 273 18.22 -19.70 11.55
N GLY A 274 17.08 -19.95 12.19
CA GLY A 274 16.99 -20.18 13.63
C GLY A 274 17.35 -18.96 14.49
N ASP A 275 17.30 -17.74 13.92
CA ASP A 275 17.75 -16.50 14.57
C ASP A 275 16.83 -16.04 15.70
N LEU A 276 17.04 -16.61 16.89
CA LEU A 276 16.26 -16.32 18.10
C LEU A 276 16.34 -14.86 18.54
N ASP A 277 17.46 -14.17 18.27
CA ASP A 277 17.61 -12.77 18.67
C ASP A 277 16.83 -11.82 17.76
N LEU A 278 16.67 -12.15 16.48
CA LEU A 278 15.70 -11.49 15.61
C LEU A 278 14.27 -11.64 16.15
N VAL A 279 13.87 -12.86 16.57
CA VAL A 279 12.53 -13.11 17.13
C VAL A 279 12.30 -12.31 18.41
N LYS A 280 13.24 -12.35 19.36
CA LYS A 280 13.17 -11.57 20.62
C LYS A 280 13.06 -10.06 20.36
N LYS A 281 13.78 -9.54 19.36
CA LYS A 281 13.72 -8.12 18.97
C LYS A 281 12.42 -7.75 18.25
N ALA A 282 11.92 -8.65 17.40
CA ALA A 282 10.74 -8.40 16.58
C ALA A 282 9.42 -8.46 17.39
N LEU A 283 9.28 -9.40 18.32
CA LEU A 283 8.02 -9.62 19.04
C LEU A 283 7.47 -8.34 19.71
N PRO A 284 8.25 -7.55 20.49
CA PRO A 284 7.75 -6.29 21.06
C PRO A 284 7.35 -5.25 20.01
N ALA A 285 8.02 -5.20 18.85
CA ALA A 285 7.68 -4.29 17.75
C ALA A 285 6.38 -4.72 17.05
N LEU A 286 6.19 -6.02 16.81
CA LEU A 286 4.96 -6.57 16.24
C LEU A 286 3.75 -6.35 17.16
N LEU A 287 3.93 -6.36 18.49
CA LEU A 287 2.87 -5.99 19.43
C LEU A 287 2.46 -4.51 19.30
N LYS A 288 3.43 -3.59 19.11
CA LYS A 288 3.14 -2.16 18.83
C LYS A 288 2.41 -1.97 17.50
N GLU A 289 2.87 -2.65 16.45
CA GLU A 289 2.26 -2.55 15.12
C GLU A 289 0.84 -3.15 15.09
N HIS A 290 0.62 -4.28 15.77
CA HIS A 290 -0.72 -4.84 15.96
C HIS A 290 -1.65 -3.86 16.69
N GLN A 291 -1.14 -3.18 17.73
CA GLN A 291 -1.88 -2.15 18.46
C GLN A 291 -2.24 -0.96 17.55
N PHE A 292 -1.35 -0.51 16.66
CA PHE A 292 -1.65 0.52 15.66
C PHE A 292 -2.87 0.13 14.79
N TRP A 293 -2.84 -1.05 14.17
CA TRP A 293 -3.92 -1.53 13.30
C TRP A 293 -5.23 -1.89 14.03
N ASN A 294 -5.18 -2.09 15.35
CA ASN A 294 -6.32 -2.50 16.18
C ASN A 294 -6.73 -1.46 17.22
N SER A 295 -6.42 -0.18 16.99
CA SER A 295 -6.86 0.92 17.83
C SER A 295 -7.35 2.13 17.01
N GLY A 296 -7.92 3.10 17.72
CA GLY A 296 -8.33 4.40 17.18
C GLY A 296 -9.15 4.30 15.89
N ILE A 297 -8.71 5.06 14.88
CA ILE A 297 -9.33 5.20 13.56
C ILE A 297 -9.30 3.93 12.69
N HIS A 298 -8.35 3.03 12.90
CA HIS A 298 -8.22 1.79 12.13
C HIS A 298 -9.22 0.74 12.62
N LYS A 299 -9.48 0.68 13.93
CA LYS A 299 -10.43 -0.24 14.54
C LYS A 299 -11.88 0.16 14.26
N VAL A 300 -12.64 -0.72 13.62
CA VAL A 300 -14.07 -0.56 13.35
C VAL A 300 -14.84 -1.73 13.95
N ASN A 301 -15.95 -1.44 14.62
CA ASN A 301 -16.91 -2.45 15.05
C ASN A 301 -18.04 -2.53 14.03
N VAL A 302 -18.38 -3.74 13.58
CA VAL A 302 -19.52 -4.01 12.69
C VAL A 302 -20.36 -5.14 13.24
N GLN A 303 -21.60 -5.25 12.75
CA GLN A 303 -22.53 -6.30 13.13
C GLN A 303 -22.82 -7.17 11.89
N ASP A 304 -22.65 -8.49 12.01
CA ASP A 304 -22.97 -9.42 10.94
C ASP A 304 -24.49 -9.59 10.75
N ASN A 305 -24.86 -10.31 9.68
CA ASN A 305 -26.26 -10.63 9.35
C ASN A 305 -27.00 -11.48 10.41
N ARG A 306 -26.30 -12.00 11.42
CA ARG A 306 -26.86 -12.74 12.57
C ARG A 306 -26.91 -11.90 13.85
N GLY A 307 -26.57 -10.61 13.78
CA GLY A 307 -26.57 -9.71 14.91
C GLY A 307 -25.34 -9.81 15.82
N ARG A 308 -24.29 -10.55 15.44
CA ARG A 308 -23.05 -10.66 16.24
C ARG A 308 -22.12 -9.50 15.93
N ASN A 309 -21.52 -8.92 16.98
CA ASN A 309 -20.57 -7.83 16.85
C ASN A 309 -19.16 -8.38 16.59
N HIS A 310 -18.50 -7.83 15.59
CA HIS A 310 -17.14 -8.14 15.18
C HIS A 310 -16.26 -6.88 15.21
N THR A 311 -14.97 -7.05 15.50
CA THR A 311 -13.97 -6.00 15.33
C THR A 311 -13.10 -6.32 14.12
N LEU A 312 -12.99 -5.37 13.19
CA LEU A 312 -12.18 -5.45 11.98
C LEU A 312 -11.41 -4.14 11.78
N SER A 313 -10.45 -4.15 10.87
CA SER A 313 -9.57 -3.00 10.60
C SER A 313 -9.79 -2.41 9.20
N ARG A 314 -9.49 -1.11 9.03
CA ARG A 314 -9.45 -0.39 7.74
C ARG A 314 -8.15 0.37 7.52
N TYR A 315 -7.84 0.66 6.26
CA TYR A 315 -6.86 1.68 5.88
C TYR A 315 -7.43 3.07 6.17
N TYR A 316 -6.62 3.94 6.77
CA TYR A 316 -6.97 5.32 7.11
C TYR A 316 -5.68 6.12 7.33
N ALA A 317 -5.20 6.79 6.28
CA ALA A 317 -4.04 7.68 6.38
C ALA A 317 -4.36 8.91 7.22
N MET A 318 -3.41 9.35 8.04
CA MET A 318 -3.51 10.53 8.91
C MET A 318 -3.12 11.81 8.16
N TRP A 319 -3.70 12.03 6.98
CA TRP A 319 -3.40 13.13 6.07
C TRP A 319 -4.68 13.57 5.34
N ASN A 320 -4.87 14.87 5.12
CA ASN A 320 -6.06 15.45 4.44
C ASN A 320 -5.70 16.58 3.46
N LYS A 321 -4.46 16.57 2.97
CA LYS A 321 -3.90 17.52 2.00
C LYS A 321 -3.44 16.75 0.75
N PRO A 322 -3.15 17.41 -0.38
CA PRO A 322 -2.44 16.78 -1.48
C PRO A 322 -1.23 15.97 -0.98
N ARG A 323 -1.00 14.77 -1.49
CA ARG A 323 0.16 13.97 -1.08
C ARG A 323 1.42 14.64 -1.66
N PRO A 324 2.45 14.98 -0.88
CA PRO A 324 3.60 15.75 -1.41
C PRO A 324 4.26 15.12 -2.64
N GLU A 325 4.35 13.78 -2.71
CA GLU A 325 4.90 13.06 -3.86
C GLU A 325 4.01 13.05 -5.12
N SER A 326 2.82 13.65 -5.06
CA SER A 326 1.84 13.76 -6.15
C SER A 326 1.02 15.06 -6.09
N SER A 327 1.51 16.10 -5.40
CA SER A 327 0.69 17.24 -4.94
C SER A 327 0.00 17.98 -6.10
N THR A 328 0.73 18.23 -7.20
CA THR A 328 0.16 18.80 -8.43
C THR A 328 -0.96 17.95 -9.04
N THR A 329 -0.80 16.63 -9.07
CA THR A 329 -1.77 15.69 -9.65
C THR A 329 -3.02 15.58 -8.79
N ASP A 330 -2.85 15.42 -7.48
CA ASP A 330 -3.93 15.38 -6.50
C ASP A 330 -4.78 16.68 -6.55
N LYS A 331 -4.13 17.85 -6.67
CA LYS A 331 -4.79 19.16 -6.87
C LYS A 331 -5.62 19.23 -8.16
N VAL A 332 -5.12 18.67 -9.27
CA VAL A 332 -5.86 18.60 -10.54
C VAL A 332 -7.11 17.74 -10.41
N HIS A 333 -7.05 16.58 -9.76
CA HIS A 333 -8.23 15.75 -9.52
C HIS A 333 -9.22 16.45 -8.57
N ALA A 334 -8.73 17.05 -7.49
CA ALA A 334 -9.55 17.79 -6.52
C ALA A 334 -10.15 19.09 -7.08
N SER A 335 -9.67 19.61 -8.21
CA SER A 335 -10.25 20.80 -8.86
C SER A 335 -11.70 20.60 -9.33
N LYS A 336 -12.13 19.34 -9.52
CA LYS A 336 -13.50 18.95 -9.86
C LYS A 336 -14.49 19.10 -8.70
N LEU A 337 -14.00 19.14 -7.47
CA LEU A 337 -14.80 19.29 -6.25
C LEU A 337 -15.00 20.78 -5.94
N LEU A 338 -16.16 21.13 -5.37
CA LEU A 338 -16.57 22.53 -5.24
C LEU A 338 -16.15 23.13 -3.90
N ASN A 339 -16.32 22.41 -2.79
CA ASN A 339 -16.02 22.94 -1.46
C ASN A 339 -14.74 22.36 -0.84
N ALA A 340 -14.19 23.07 0.15
CA ALA A 340 -12.93 22.70 0.79
C ALA A 340 -13.03 21.38 1.58
N SER A 341 -14.18 21.08 2.19
CA SER A 341 -14.36 19.86 2.99
C SER A 341 -14.39 18.59 2.12
N GLU A 342 -15.00 18.67 0.94
CA GLU A 342 -14.94 17.61 -0.08
C GLU A 342 -13.49 17.35 -0.52
N LYS A 343 -12.69 18.42 -0.71
CA LYS A 343 -11.27 18.30 -1.06
C LYS A 343 -10.45 17.69 0.07
N GLU A 344 -10.61 18.15 1.31
CA GLU A 344 -9.96 17.57 2.49
C GLU A 344 -10.26 16.07 2.63
N GLN A 345 -11.53 15.67 2.46
CA GLN A 345 -11.90 14.25 2.49
C GLN A 345 -11.27 13.49 1.32
N PHE A 346 -11.40 13.98 0.09
CA PHE A 346 -10.84 13.34 -1.11
C PHE A 346 -9.32 13.16 -1.01
N TYR A 347 -8.59 14.14 -0.48
CA TYR A 347 -7.16 14.01 -0.21
C TYR A 347 -6.84 12.93 0.83
N ARG A 348 -7.70 12.77 1.86
CA ARG A 348 -7.58 11.68 2.83
C ARG A 348 -7.85 10.32 2.19
N GLU A 349 -8.82 10.22 1.29
CA GLU A 349 -9.07 9.00 0.53
C GLU A 349 -7.85 8.66 -0.36
N LEU A 350 -7.30 9.62 -1.10
CA LEU A 350 -6.08 9.43 -1.90
C LEU A 350 -4.89 8.92 -1.06
N ALA A 351 -4.66 9.52 0.12
CA ALA A 351 -3.60 9.09 1.03
C ALA A 351 -3.88 7.70 1.63
N SER A 352 -5.14 7.37 1.93
CA SER A 352 -5.55 6.07 2.49
C SER A 352 -5.49 4.96 1.43
N VAL A 353 -5.73 5.27 0.16
CA VAL A 353 -5.51 4.31 -0.94
C VAL A 353 -4.00 4.05 -1.12
N ALA A 354 -3.15 5.06 -0.98
CA ALA A 354 -1.70 4.82 -0.97
C ALA A 354 -1.25 3.97 0.24
N GLU A 355 -1.97 4.03 1.37
CA GLU A 355 -1.75 3.12 2.52
C GLU A 355 -2.17 1.68 2.21
N SER A 356 -3.10 1.43 1.27
CA SER A 356 -3.45 0.05 0.88
C SER A 356 -2.44 -0.58 -0.07
N GLY A 357 -1.56 0.20 -0.71
CA GLY A 357 -0.66 -0.24 -1.78
C GLY A 357 -1.36 -0.45 -3.14
N TRP A 358 -2.65 -0.12 -3.24
CA TRP A 358 -3.45 -0.22 -4.47
C TRP A 358 -3.87 1.17 -4.98
N ASP A 359 -2.94 2.12 -5.06
CA ASP A 359 -3.12 3.44 -5.68
C ASP A 359 -2.91 3.41 -7.20
N PHE A 360 -3.96 3.33 -8.03
CA PHE A 360 -5.40 3.38 -7.74
C PHE A 360 -6.17 2.21 -8.35
N SER A 361 -7.33 1.89 -7.77
CA SER A 361 -8.22 0.81 -8.20
C SER A 361 -9.69 1.21 -8.10
N THR A 362 -10.51 0.69 -9.00
CA THR A 362 -11.98 0.82 -8.97
C THR A 362 -12.59 0.16 -7.72
N ARG A 363 -11.87 -0.78 -7.09
CA ARG A 363 -12.20 -1.40 -5.77
C ARG A 363 -12.56 -0.36 -4.71
N TRP A 364 -11.97 0.84 -4.79
CA TRP A 364 -12.11 1.90 -3.80
C TRP A 364 -13.13 2.99 -4.17
N MET A 365 -13.83 2.87 -5.30
CA MET A 365 -14.63 3.94 -5.92
C MET A 365 -16.13 3.63 -5.86
N ARG A 366 -16.94 4.56 -5.34
CA ARG A 366 -18.42 4.41 -5.33
C ARG A 366 -19.04 4.45 -6.72
N ASN A 367 -18.40 5.16 -7.65
CA ASN A 367 -18.69 5.15 -9.07
C ASN A 367 -17.37 4.88 -9.81
N THR A 368 -17.25 3.71 -10.45
CA THR A 368 -16.03 3.27 -11.16
C THR A 368 -15.60 4.19 -12.31
N SER A 369 -16.49 5.08 -12.78
CA SER A 369 -16.20 6.08 -13.82
C SER A 369 -15.83 7.46 -13.28
N ASP A 370 -15.95 7.70 -11.97
CA ASP A 370 -15.65 9.00 -11.35
C ASP A 370 -14.65 8.86 -10.21
N PHE A 371 -13.39 9.20 -10.53
CA PHE A 371 -12.27 9.18 -9.59
C PHE A 371 -12.47 10.03 -8.33
N THR A 372 -13.35 11.03 -8.34
CA THR A 372 -13.64 11.83 -7.14
C THR A 372 -14.44 11.06 -6.08
N THR A 373 -14.98 9.88 -6.43
CA THR A 373 -15.79 9.03 -5.56
C THR A 373 -15.01 7.95 -4.80
N LEU A 374 -13.68 8.10 -4.69
CA LEU A 374 -12.86 7.30 -3.78
C LEU A 374 -13.42 7.36 -2.35
N ALA A 375 -13.45 6.23 -1.66
CA ALA A 375 -14.10 6.07 -0.35
C ALA A 375 -13.50 4.93 0.49
N ILE A 376 -12.21 4.63 0.36
CA ILE A 376 -11.53 3.54 1.09
C ILE A 376 -11.66 3.66 2.61
N THR A 377 -11.75 4.87 3.18
CA THR A 377 -11.98 5.03 4.62
C THR A 377 -13.36 4.52 5.07
N SER A 378 -14.29 4.31 4.12
CA SER A 378 -15.60 3.69 4.33
C SER A 378 -15.63 2.18 4.04
N ILE A 379 -14.47 1.54 3.85
CA ILE A 379 -14.36 0.13 3.47
C ILE A 379 -13.58 -0.61 4.55
N LEU A 380 -14.01 -1.84 4.88
CA LEU A 380 -13.23 -2.83 5.60
C LEU A 380 -12.61 -3.77 4.56
N PRO A 381 -11.29 -3.69 4.30
CA PRO A 381 -10.66 -4.48 3.26
C PRO A 381 -10.41 -5.92 3.75
N VAL A 382 -10.75 -6.92 2.94
CA VAL A 382 -10.50 -8.33 3.29
C VAL A 382 -8.99 -8.61 3.43
N ASP A 383 -8.19 -8.07 2.52
CA ASP A 383 -6.73 -8.25 2.49
C ASP A 383 -6.05 -7.72 3.75
N LEU A 384 -6.37 -6.50 4.20
CA LEU A 384 -5.86 -5.94 5.45
C LEU A 384 -6.15 -6.87 6.65
N ASN A 385 -7.37 -7.37 6.75
CA ASN A 385 -7.78 -8.21 7.87
C ASN A 385 -7.15 -9.61 7.81
N ILE A 386 -6.90 -10.15 6.62
CA ILE A 386 -6.10 -11.37 6.42
C ILE A 386 -4.63 -11.15 6.80
N PHE A 387 -4.03 -10.00 6.46
CA PHE A 387 -2.66 -9.68 6.88
C PHE A 387 -2.54 -9.56 8.41
N ILE A 388 -3.52 -8.92 9.08
CA ILE A 388 -3.53 -8.83 10.55
C ILE A 388 -3.80 -10.20 11.19
N LEU A 389 -4.65 -11.07 10.61
CA LEU A 389 -4.81 -12.45 11.07
C LEU A 389 -3.48 -13.22 10.99
N LYS A 390 -2.74 -13.06 9.88
CA LYS A 390 -1.41 -13.66 9.73
C LYS A 390 -0.42 -13.11 10.78
N MET A 391 -0.47 -11.81 11.05
CA MET A 391 0.31 -11.18 12.13
C MET A 391 -0.02 -11.76 13.50
N GLU A 392 -1.30 -11.97 13.82
CA GLU A 392 -1.71 -12.55 15.10
C GLU A 392 -1.19 -13.98 15.28
N LEU A 393 -1.27 -14.81 14.23
CA LEU A 393 -0.74 -16.19 14.23
C LEU A 393 0.80 -16.24 14.29
N ASP A 394 1.48 -15.28 13.65
CA ASP A 394 2.94 -15.15 13.72
C ASP A 394 3.40 -14.67 15.10
N ILE A 395 2.68 -13.74 15.72
CA ILE A 395 2.92 -13.31 17.12
C ILE A 395 2.75 -14.48 18.08
N VAL A 396 1.72 -15.32 17.92
CA VAL A 396 1.58 -16.57 18.70
C VAL A 396 2.81 -17.47 18.52
N SER A 397 3.24 -17.69 17.28
CA SER A 397 4.38 -18.55 16.96
C SER A 397 5.69 -18.03 17.58
N MET A 398 5.93 -16.72 17.48
CA MET A 398 7.11 -16.06 18.08
C MET A 398 7.06 -16.04 19.61
N ALA A 399 5.88 -15.82 20.19
CA ALA A 399 5.69 -15.86 21.64
C ALA A 399 5.94 -17.27 22.21
N GLN A 400 5.52 -18.34 21.51
CA GLN A 400 5.85 -19.73 21.85
C GLN A 400 7.37 -19.95 21.84
N ILE A 401 8.08 -19.47 20.81
CA ILE A 401 9.55 -19.61 20.67
C ILE A 401 10.30 -18.95 21.84
N VAL A 402 9.81 -17.84 22.38
CA VAL A 402 10.45 -17.13 23.51
C VAL A 402 9.88 -17.49 24.89
N GLY A 403 8.85 -18.34 24.96
CA GLY A 403 8.20 -18.76 26.21
C GLY A 403 7.20 -17.77 26.82
N ASP A 404 6.70 -16.79 26.06
CA ASP A 404 5.70 -15.83 26.52
C ASP A 404 4.27 -16.39 26.39
N ASN A 405 3.90 -17.27 27.32
CA ASN A 405 2.59 -17.90 27.38
C ASN A 405 1.43 -16.89 27.48
N LYS A 406 1.64 -15.71 28.09
CA LYS A 406 0.59 -14.69 28.22
C LYS A 406 0.25 -14.10 26.86
N THR A 407 1.25 -13.77 26.05
CA THR A 407 1.05 -13.30 24.67
C THR A 407 0.43 -14.40 23.80
N VAL A 408 0.84 -15.66 23.95
CA VAL A 408 0.22 -16.81 23.26
C VAL A 408 -1.28 -16.91 23.53
N GLU A 409 -1.69 -16.94 24.80
CA GLU A 409 -3.11 -17.05 25.18
C GLU A 409 -3.94 -15.86 24.69
N SER A 410 -3.39 -14.65 24.72
CA SER A 410 -4.07 -13.44 24.27
C SER A 410 -4.25 -13.43 22.75
N PHE A 411 -3.20 -13.72 22.00
CA PHE A 411 -3.23 -13.62 20.54
C PHE A 411 -3.92 -14.80 19.85
N LEU A 412 -3.97 -15.98 20.48
CA LEU A 412 -4.84 -17.07 20.01
C LEU A 412 -6.33 -16.66 20.04
N LYS A 413 -6.75 -15.93 21.09
CA LYS A 413 -8.13 -15.40 21.19
C LYS A 413 -8.38 -14.33 20.12
N SER A 414 -7.43 -13.42 19.91
CA SER A 414 -7.52 -12.40 18.85
C SER A 414 -7.62 -13.02 17.44
N ALA A 415 -6.72 -13.96 17.12
CA ALA A 415 -6.70 -14.64 15.82
C ALA A 415 -7.99 -15.42 15.57
N GLN A 416 -8.51 -16.14 16.57
CA GLN A 416 -9.78 -16.87 16.44
C GLN A 416 -10.95 -15.91 16.22
N ALA A 417 -11.05 -14.82 17.01
CA ALA A 417 -12.10 -13.82 16.83
C ALA A 417 -12.03 -13.11 15.47
N ARG A 418 -10.83 -12.80 14.97
CA ARG A 418 -10.67 -12.20 13.64
C ARG A 418 -10.99 -13.17 12.52
N LYS A 419 -10.63 -14.45 12.66
CA LYS A 419 -11.02 -15.49 11.70
C LYS A 419 -12.55 -15.60 11.61
N GLU A 420 -13.23 -15.68 12.76
CA GLU A 420 -14.70 -15.70 12.81
C GLU A 420 -15.34 -14.44 12.20
N ALA A 421 -14.73 -13.27 12.39
CA ALA A 421 -15.14 -12.04 11.75
C ALA A 421 -14.94 -12.06 10.22
N ILE A 422 -13.79 -12.54 9.73
CA ILE A 422 -13.50 -12.67 8.30
C ILE A 422 -14.49 -13.63 7.62
N ASP A 423 -14.65 -14.82 8.20
CA ASP A 423 -15.55 -15.86 7.69
C ASP A 423 -17.03 -15.40 7.70
N SER A 424 -17.40 -14.48 8.60
CA SER A 424 -18.78 -13.99 8.75
C SER A 424 -19.09 -12.66 8.05
N VAL A 425 -18.10 -11.84 7.75
CA VAL A 425 -18.29 -10.47 7.21
C VAL A 425 -17.84 -10.34 5.76
N PHE A 426 -16.78 -11.05 5.35
CA PHE A 426 -16.24 -10.92 3.99
C PHE A 426 -16.67 -12.05 3.04
N TRP A 427 -17.03 -13.22 3.55
CA TRP A 427 -17.42 -14.34 2.69
C TRP A 427 -18.77 -14.10 2.01
N ASN A 428 -18.79 -14.19 0.68
CA ASN A 428 -19.99 -14.09 -0.14
C ASN A 428 -20.32 -15.47 -0.73
N GLU A 429 -21.29 -16.17 -0.11
CA GLU A 429 -21.72 -17.52 -0.51
C GLU A 429 -22.24 -17.59 -1.95
N GLU A 430 -22.92 -16.54 -2.44
CA GLU A 430 -23.52 -16.51 -3.78
C GLU A 430 -22.46 -16.52 -4.89
N ASN A 431 -21.37 -15.79 -4.69
CA ASN A 431 -20.26 -15.68 -5.64
C ASN A 431 -19.08 -16.61 -5.32
N GLY A 432 -19.09 -17.30 -4.17
CA GLY A 432 -18.02 -18.21 -3.74
C GLY A 432 -16.66 -17.53 -3.53
N GLN A 433 -16.65 -16.28 -3.08
CA GLN A 433 -15.44 -15.47 -2.92
C GLN A 433 -15.52 -14.56 -1.68
N TRP A 434 -14.36 -14.15 -1.16
CA TRP A 434 -14.31 -13.08 -0.15
C TRP A 434 -14.28 -11.71 -0.84
N LEU A 435 -15.09 -10.79 -0.32
CA LEU A 435 -15.30 -9.44 -0.83
C LEU A 435 -15.03 -8.40 0.27
N ASP A 436 -14.82 -7.14 -0.12
CA ASP A 436 -14.68 -6.06 0.85
C ASP A 436 -16.05 -5.66 1.42
N TYR A 437 -16.08 -5.26 2.69
CA TYR A 437 -17.32 -4.83 3.35
C TYR A 437 -17.41 -3.30 3.40
N TRP A 438 -18.47 -2.73 2.82
CA TRP A 438 -18.72 -1.29 2.84
C TRP A 438 -19.50 -0.85 4.08
N ILE A 439 -18.93 0.09 4.83
CA ILE A 439 -19.55 0.71 6.00
C ILE A 439 -20.66 1.68 5.54
N SER A 440 -21.90 1.42 5.93
CA SER A 440 -23.04 2.31 5.67
C SER A 440 -23.27 3.28 6.83
N ASN A 441 -23.46 4.57 6.53
CA ASN A 441 -23.84 5.60 7.52
C ASN A 441 -25.35 5.52 7.92
N GLY A 442 -25.96 4.33 7.87
CA GLY A 442 -27.40 4.15 8.10
C GLY A 442 -27.90 2.72 7.90
N THR A 443 -29.10 2.46 8.40
CA THR A 443 -29.76 1.14 8.51
C THR A 443 -30.38 0.65 7.20
N GLY A 444 -29.59 0.60 6.12
CA GLY A 444 -30.06 0.12 4.81
C GLY A 444 -28.93 -0.44 3.97
N SER A 445 -29.00 -1.76 3.72
CA SER A 445 -28.20 -2.54 2.77
C SER A 445 -26.68 -2.36 2.83
N GLN A 446 -26.02 -3.29 3.52
CA GLN A 446 -24.58 -3.53 3.43
C GLN A 446 -24.26 -4.09 2.04
N ILE A 447 -23.20 -3.60 1.39
CA ILE A 447 -22.77 -4.10 0.08
C ILE A 447 -21.39 -4.76 0.24
N LEU A 448 -21.31 -6.00 -0.20
CA LEU A 448 -20.05 -6.71 -0.45
C LEU A 448 -19.64 -6.45 -1.90
N VAL A 449 -18.42 -5.97 -2.12
CA VAL A 449 -17.89 -5.57 -3.46
C VAL A 449 -16.51 -6.19 -3.71
#